data_AF-A0A2T0TGR9-F1
#
_entry.id   AF-A0A2T0TGR9-F1
#
_cell.length_a   1.000
_cell.length_b   1.000
_cell.length_c   1.000
_cell.angle_alpha   90.00
_cell.angle_beta   90.00
_cell.angle_gamma   90.00
#
_symmetry.space_group_name_H-M   'P 1'
#
loop_
_entity.id
_entity.type
_entity.pdbx_description
1 polymer ?
#
loop_
_entity_poly.entity_id
_entity_poly.type
_entity_poly.pdbx_seq_one_letter_code
_entity_poly.pdbx_strand_id
1 'polypeptide(L)'
;MTDDDWPRHARSRFLAELWRLVVDEDDEVDGTPAWVESWSRGTPPGAVPEHPTAAALHRILARGVDPDDLTDVVRAMQHEVVGNVCLLLDDPALLGVAPDEDRAGIGWELTAVRSAPPDRRPMGDLHAAVDEHDPTGRAGEPRGRPVPARLPGQPPHARTAVAQARAGDRLGAIRTWRAATGTTAVEAKAALDALLDDAEARHRPRRP
;
A
#
# COMPACT_ATOMS: atom_id res chain seq x y z
N MET A 1 30.13 8.15 2.42
CA MET A 1 29.24 9.31 2.55
C MET A 1 30.14 10.49 2.85
N THR A 2 30.29 11.42 1.91
CA THR A 2 31.05 12.66 2.17
C THR A 2 30.24 13.52 3.13
N ASP A 3 30.92 14.43 3.83
CA ASP A 3 30.29 15.29 4.84
C ASP A 3 29.27 16.29 4.26
N ASP A 4 29.16 16.37 2.93
CA ASP A 4 28.20 17.20 2.19
C ASP A 4 26.93 16.47 1.71
N ASP A 5 26.90 15.13 1.77
CA ASP A 5 25.75 14.34 1.29
C ASP A 5 24.63 14.19 2.34
N TRP A 6 24.84 14.67 3.58
CA TRP A 6 23.89 14.45 4.67
C TRP A 6 22.49 15.07 4.46
N PRO A 7 22.29 16.20 3.74
CA PRO A 7 20.95 16.72 3.46
C PRO A 7 20.16 15.79 2.54
N ARG A 8 20.83 15.15 1.57
CA ARG A 8 20.22 14.12 0.71
C ARG A 8 19.78 12.92 1.55
N HIS A 9 20.60 12.50 2.51
CA HIS A 9 20.23 11.44 3.45
C HIS A 9 19.05 11.85 4.35
N ALA A 10 19.03 13.09 4.84
CA ALA A 10 17.92 13.62 5.63
C ALA A 10 16.61 13.63 4.83
N ARG A 11 16.65 14.03 3.55
CA ARG A 11 15.50 13.95 2.63
C ARG A 11 15.00 12.52 2.44
N SER A 12 15.91 11.61 2.11
CA SER A 12 15.58 10.19 1.93
C SER A 12 14.94 9.60 3.18
N ARG A 13 15.47 9.92 4.36
CA ARG A 13 14.89 9.50 5.63
C ARG A 13 13.52 10.12 5.88
N PHE A 14 13.35 11.43 5.65
CA PHE A 14 12.07 12.10 5.83
C PHE A 14 10.98 11.46 4.96
N LEU A 15 11.26 11.21 3.67
CA LEU A 15 10.32 10.56 2.76
C LEU A 15 10.03 9.12 3.18
N ALA A 16 11.04 8.36 3.61
CA ALA A 16 10.84 7.02 4.13
C ALA A 16 9.92 7.00 5.37
N GLU A 17 10.09 7.94 6.30
CA GLU A 17 9.21 8.06 7.46
C GLU A 17 7.80 8.52 7.06
N LEU A 18 7.68 9.46 6.11
CA LEU A 18 6.38 9.91 5.60
C LEU A 18 5.58 8.76 4.99
N TRP A 19 6.24 7.91 4.18
CA TRP A 19 5.62 6.72 3.62
C TRP A 19 5.25 5.66 4.67
N ARG A 20 5.96 5.58 5.80
CA ARG A 20 5.60 4.70 6.92
C ARG A 20 4.37 5.16 7.71
N LEU A 21 3.94 6.41 7.55
CA LEU A 21 2.75 6.95 8.21
C LEU A 21 1.45 6.66 7.46
N VAL A 22 1.54 6.18 6.22
CA VAL A 22 0.37 5.85 5.39
C VAL A 22 0.15 4.34 5.32
N VAL A 23 -0.89 3.91 4.61
CA VAL A 23 -1.21 2.48 4.48
C VAL A 23 -0.11 1.77 3.73
N ASP A 24 0.41 0.71 4.35
CA ASP A 24 1.20 -0.32 3.71
C ASP A 24 0.25 -1.35 3.08
N GLU A 25 0.36 -1.53 1.77
CA GLU A 25 -0.49 -2.44 0.98
C GLU A 25 -0.02 -3.90 1.03
N ASP A 26 1.22 -4.12 1.43
CA ASP A 26 1.83 -5.43 1.60
C ASP A 26 1.64 -5.95 3.04
N ASP A 27 1.32 -5.07 4.00
CA ASP A 27 0.99 -5.47 5.37
C ASP A 27 -0.38 -6.16 5.45
N GLU A 28 -0.41 -7.31 6.11
CA GLU A 28 -1.58 -8.18 6.14
C GLU A 28 -1.79 -8.90 7.47
N VAL A 29 -3.05 -9.23 7.74
CA VAL A 29 -3.47 -10.10 8.83
C VAL A 29 -4.46 -11.11 8.27
N ASP A 30 -4.12 -12.39 8.37
CA ASP A 30 -4.94 -13.52 7.92
C ASP A 30 -5.45 -13.41 6.46
N GLY A 31 -4.61 -12.89 5.55
CA GLY A 31 -4.94 -12.76 4.13
C GLY A 31 -5.73 -11.51 3.74
N THR A 32 -6.03 -10.64 4.71
CA THR A 32 -6.70 -9.34 4.53
C THR A 32 -5.70 -8.20 4.76
N PRO A 33 -5.77 -7.08 4.01
CA PRO A 33 -4.92 -5.91 4.27
C PRO A 33 -5.02 -5.47 5.73
N ALA A 34 -3.88 -5.34 6.41
CA ALA A 34 -3.81 -5.12 7.86
C ALA A 34 -4.51 -3.81 8.29
N TRP A 35 -4.50 -2.79 7.44
CA TRP A 35 -5.18 -1.52 7.72
C TRP A 35 -6.71 -1.70 7.79
N VAL A 36 -7.30 -2.58 6.98
CA VAL A 36 -8.74 -2.89 7.02
C VAL A 36 -9.08 -3.60 8.33
N GLU A 37 -8.28 -4.59 8.72
CA GLU A 37 -8.44 -5.31 9.98
C GLU A 37 -8.26 -4.39 11.21
N SER A 38 -7.37 -3.41 11.13
CA SER A 38 -7.13 -2.46 12.22
C SER A 38 -8.38 -1.66 12.59
N TRP A 39 -9.23 -1.34 11.60
CA TRP A 39 -10.51 -0.65 11.81
C TRP A 39 -11.60 -1.55 12.40
N SER A 40 -11.50 -2.86 12.20
CA SER A 40 -12.43 -3.85 12.74
C SER A 40 -12.05 -4.32 14.15
N ARG A 41 -10.80 -4.07 14.55
CA ARG A 41 -10.26 -4.49 15.85
C ARG A 41 -11.12 -3.97 17.00
N GLY A 42 -11.63 -4.90 17.81
CA GLY A 42 -12.47 -4.59 18.98
C GLY A 42 -13.97 -4.56 18.70
N THR A 43 -14.42 -4.71 17.45
CA THR A 43 -15.85 -4.92 17.15
C THR A 43 -16.21 -6.40 17.36
N PRO A 44 -17.19 -6.72 18.23
CA PRO A 44 -17.64 -8.10 18.41
C PRO A 44 -18.20 -8.71 17.12
N PRO A 45 -18.08 -10.04 16.92
CA PRO A 45 -18.71 -10.71 15.78
C PRO A 45 -20.21 -10.43 15.71
N GLY A 46 -20.68 -9.95 14.55
CA GLY A 46 -22.10 -9.62 14.31
C GLY A 46 -22.54 -8.24 14.82
N ALA A 47 -21.65 -7.46 15.46
CA ALA A 47 -21.91 -6.07 15.80
C ALA A 47 -21.54 -5.13 14.65
N VAL A 48 -22.23 -3.98 14.56
CA VAL A 48 -21.86 -2.91 13.64
C VAL A 48 -20.85 -2.00 14.36
N PRO A 49 -19.69 -1.69 13.75
CA PRO A 49 -18.73 -0.77 14.35
C PRO A 49 -19.33 0.62 14.58
N GLU A 50 -18.96 1.28 15.69
CA GLU A 50 -19.39 2.65 15.99
C GLU A 50 -18.59 3.70 15.20
N HIS A 51 -17.30 3.43 14.93
CA HIS A 51 -16.44 4.36 14.21
C HIS A 51 -16.92 4.51 12.75
N PRO A 52 -17.10 5.74 12.22
CA PRO A 52 -17.66 5.95 10.88
C PRO A 52 -16.93 5.20 9.76
N THR A 53 -15.60 5.21 9.77
CA THR A 53 -14.77 4.48 8.79
C THR A 53 -14.99 2.97 8.88
N ALA A 54 -15.00 2.41 10.09
CA ALA A 54 -15.19 0.98 10.31
C ALA A 54 -16.60 0.55 9.88
N ALA A 55 -17.63 1.35 10.19
CA ALA A 55 -19.00 1.10 9.77
C ALA A 55 -19.15 1.13 8.23
N ALA A 56 -18.47 2.06 7.56
CA ALA A 56 -18.46 2.15 6.10
C ALA A 56 -17.75 0.95 5.46
N LEU A 57 -16.56 0.60 5.93
CA LEU A 57 -15.81 -0.57 5.48
C LEU A 57 -16.64 -1.85 5.64
N HIS A 58 -17.26 -2.05 6.81
CA HIS A 58 -18.12 -3.21 7.06
C HIS A 58 -19.27 -3.31 6.02
N ARG A 59 -19.94 -2.19 5.71
CA ARG A 59 -21.02 -2.19 4.68
C ARG A 59 -20.50 -2.49 3.29
N ILE A 60 -19.32 -1.98 2.93
CA ILE A 60 -18.71 -2.16 1.61
C ILE A 60 -18.27 -3.62 1.43
N LEU A 61 -17.56 -4.18 2.42
CA LEU A 61 -17.10 -5.56 2.41
C LEU A 61 -18.27 -6.55 2.41
N ALA A 62 -19.36 -6.25 3.13
CA ALA A 62 -20.58 -7.06 3.10
C ALA A 62 -21.27 -7.11 1.71
N ARG A 63 -20.89 -6.21 0.77
CA ARG A 63 -21.32 -6.27 -0.64
C ARG A 63 -20.40 -7.10 -1.52
N GLY A 64 -19.36 -7.71 -0.97
CA GLY A 64 -18.39 -8.54 -1.70
C GLY A 64 -17.36 -7.72 -2.48
N VAL A 65 -17.16 -6.46 -2.13
CA VAL A 65 -16.04 -5.66 -2.68
C VAL A 65 -14.73 -6.26 -2.19
N ASP A 66 -13.78 -6.40 -3.12
CA ASP A 66 -12.44 -6.88 -2.82
C ASP A 66 -11.70 -5.86 -1.91
N PRO A 67 -11.24 -6.24 -0.71
CA PRO A 67 -10.43 -5.36 0.15
C PRO A 67 -9.19 -4.81 -0.56
N ASP A 68 -8.71 -5.54 -1.55
CA ASP A 68 -7.62 -5.11 -2.40
C ASP A 68 -8.05 -3.91 -3.27
N ASP A 69 -9.23 -3.90 -3.89
CA ASP A 69 -9.72 -2.71 -4.63
C ASP A 69 -9.76 -1.45 -3.75
N LEU A 70 -10.16 -1.60 -2.49
CA LEU A 70 -10.17 -0.49 -1.53
C LEU A 70 -8.76 0.00 -1.21
N THR A 71 -7.81 -0.93 -1.08
CA THR A 71 -6.40 -0.59 -0.85
C THR A 71 -5.84 0.19 -2.04
N ASP A 72 -6.16 -0.18 -3.29
CA ASP A 72 -5.73 0.57 -4.48
C ASP A 72 -6.25 2.02 -4.48
N VAL A 73 -7.53 2.22 -4.15
CA VAL A 73 -8.12 3.57 -4.05
C VAL A 73 -7.41 4.38 -2.96
N VAL A 74 -7.21 3.80 -1.78
CA VAL A 74 -6.54 4.47 -0.66
C VAL A 74 -5.09 4.82 -1.01
N ARG A 75 -4.36 3.91 -1.67
CA ARG A 75 -2.97 4.14 -2.10
C ARG A 75 -2.86 5.25 -3.13
N ALA A 76 -3.78 5.31 -4.10
CA ALA A 76 -3.81 6.40 -5.08
C ALA A 76 -4.01 7.76 -4.39
N MET A 77 -4.96 7.85 -3.46
CA MET A 77 -5.18 9.08 -2.68
C MET A 77 -3.98 9.45 -1.80
N GLN A 78 -3.31 8.46 -1.20
CA GLN A 78 -2.12 8.69 -0.37
C GLN A 78 -0.94 9.20 -1.20
N HIS A 79 -0.71 8.64 -2.39
CA HIS A 79 0.34 9.11 -3.28
C HIS A 79 0.11 10.57 -3.68
N GLU A 80 -1.12 10.93 -4.06
CA GLU A 80 -1.48 12.32 -4.37
C GLU A 80 -1.27 13.26 -3.17
N VAL A 81 -1.74 12.87 -1.98
CA VAL A 81 -1.58 13.71 -0.77
C VAL A 81 -0.11 13.88 -0.40
N VAL A 82 0.70 12.81 -0.43
CA VAL A 82 2.14 12.88 -0.15
C VAL A 82 2.83 13.80 -1.17
N GLY A 83 2.54 13.61 -2.46
CA GLY A 83 3.05 14.45 -3.54
C GLY A 83 2.73 15.93 -3.34
N ASN A 84 1.47 16.24 -3.00
CA ASN A 84 1.00 17.61 -2.76
C ASN A 84 1.62 18.23 -1.50
N VAL A 85 1.78 17.47 -0.41
CA VAL A 85 2.46 17.96 0.80
C VAL A 85 3.93 18.28 0.51
N CYS A 86 4.62 17.42 -0.24
CA CYS A 86 6.00 17.68 -0.65
C CYS A 86 6.09 18.90 -1.57
N LEU A 87 5.16 19.05 -2.51
CA LEU A 87 5.10 20.22 -3.40
C LEU A 87 4.82 21.51 -2.61
N LEU A 88 3.93 21.45 -1.62
CA LEU A 88 3.64 22.59 -0.72
C LEU A 88 4.86 23.04 0.08
N LEU A 89 5.76 22.11 0.43
CA LEU A 89 7.00 22.40 1.15
C LEU A 89 8.13 22.90 0.23
N ASP A 90 8.15 22.47 -1.04
CA ASP A 90 9.13 22.92 -2.03
C ASP A 90 8.75 24.27 -2.66
N ASP A 91 7.55 24.37 -3.24
CA ASP A 91 7.02 25.57 -3.86
C ASP A 91 5.47 25.58 -3.85
N PRO A 92 4.83 26.30 -2.89
CA PRO A 92 3.38 26.36 -2.80
C PRO A 92 2.71 27.05 -4.00
N ALA A 93 3.43 27.86 -4.78
CA ALA A 93 2.87 28.54 -5.94
C ALA A 93 2.46 27.54 -7.04
N LEU A 94 3.12 26.39 -7.11
CA LEU A 94 2.78 25.31 -8.05
C LEU A 94 1.42 24.65 -7.74
N LEU A 95 0.92 24.80 -6.51
CA LEU A 95 -0.42 24.36 -6.11
C LEU A 95 -1.48 25.46 -6.27
N GLY A 96 -1.12 26.62 -6.86
CA GLY A 96 -2.01 27.78 -6.94
C GLY A 96 -2.30 28.43 -5.59
N VAL A 97 -1.52 28.09 -4.54
CA VAL A 97 -1.54 28.79 -3.26
C VAL A 97 -0.76 30.09 -3.45
N ALA A 98 -1.44 31.10 -4.00
CA ALA A 98 -0.89 32.44 -4.09
C ALA A 98 -0.82 33.04 -2.68
N PRO A 99 0.30 33.70 -2.30
CA PRO A 99 0.29 34.53 -1.11
C PRO A 99 -0.77 35.62 -1.30
N ASP A 100 -1.66 35.74 -0.33
CA ASP A 100 -2.57 36.89 -0.21
C ASP A 100 -1.75 38.18 -0.36
N GLU A 101 -2.26 39.22 -1.02
CA GLU A 101 -1.49 40.46 -1.24
C GLU A 101 -1.07 41.10 0.10
N ASP A 102 -1.87 40.88 1.15
CA ASP A 102 -1.61 41.27 2.55
C ASP A 102 -0.59 40.36 3.28
N ARG A 103 -0.18 39.24 2.67
CA ARG A 103 0.78 38.24 3.18
C ARG A 103 2.01 38.07 2.29
N ALA A 104 2.23 38.99 1.36
CA ALA A 104 3.42 39.01 0.53
C ALA A 104 4.70 38.90 1.40
N GLY A 105 5.48 37.84 1.18
CA GLY A 105 6.75 37.58 1.89
C GLY A 105 6.68 36.56 3.04
N ILE A 106 5.53 35.94 3.32
CA ILE A 106 5.45 34.81 4.26
C ILE A 106 5.58 33.48 3.50
N GLY A 107 6.52 32.64 3.92
CA GLY A 107 6.71 31.29 3.41
C GLY A 107 7.13 30.32 4.53
N TRP A 108 7.20 29.04 4.19
CA TRP A 108 7.71 27.99 5.07
C TRP A 108 8.68 27.11 4.28
N GLU A 109 9.66 26.55 4.99
CA GLU A 109 10.59 25.57 4.44
C GLU A 109 10.80 24.44 5.44
N LEU A 110 11.08 23.25 4.93
CA LEU A 110 11.57 22.15 5.75
C LEU A 110 13.10 22.24 5.84
N THR A 111 13.65 22.31 7.06
CA THR A 111 15.10 22.40 7.28
C THR A 111 15.63 21.09 7.87
N ALA A 112 16.63 20.49 7.23
CA ALA A 112 17.38 19.38 7.81
C ALA A 112 18.27 19.89 8.95
N VAL A 113 18.31 19.17 10.08
CA VAL A 113 19.06 19.57 11.27
C VAL A 113 20.04 18.48 11.68
N ARG A 114 21.31 18.85 11.80
CA ARG A 114 22.38 18.03 12.38
C ARG A 114 22.86 18.68 13.68
N SER A 115 22.99 17.89 14.74
CA SER A 115 23.32 18.39 16.08
C SER A 115 24.82 18.49 16.36
N ALA A 116 25.66 17.70 15.69
CA ALA A 116 27.10 17.69 15.89
C ALA A 116 27.84 17.34 14.58
N PRO A 117 28.59 18.29 13.98
CA PRO A 117 28.56 19.73 14.27
C PRO A 117 27.15 20.31 14.01
N PRO A 118 26.72 21.34 14.77
CA PRO A 118 25.47 22.03 14.49
C PRO A 118 25.46 22.56 13.05
N ASP A 119 24.52 22.06 12.26
CA ASP A 119 24.37 22.42 10.85
C ASP A 119 22.87 22.36 10.50
N ARG A 120 22.43 23.34 9.72
CA ARG A 120 21.03 23.49 9.30
C ARG A 120 21.04 23.84 7.83
N ARG A 121 20.37 23.03 7.02
CA ARG A 121 20.30 23.22 5.57
C ARG A 121 18.86 23.04 5.10
N PRO A 122 18.33 23.92 4.23
CA PRO A 122 17.03 23.72 3.61
C PRO A 122 16.98 22.35 2.91
N MET A 123 15.82 21.71 3.00
CA MET A 123 15.54 20.45 2.33
C MET A 123 14.57 20.73 1.18
N GLY A 124 15.12 20.82 -0.03
CA GLY A 124 14.34 20.96 -1.26
C GLY A 124 14.27 19.67 -2.08
N ASP A 125 13.61 19.77 -3.23
CA ASP A 125 13.32 18.68 -4.17
C ASP A 125 12.64 17.48 -3.50
N LEU A 126 11.79 17.73 -2.49
CA LEU A 126 11.01 16.69 -1.85
C LEU A 126 10.06 16.05 -2.86
N HIS A 127 9.31 16.87 -3.60
CA HIS A 127 8.32 16.43 -4.57
C HIS A 127 8.95 15.58 -5.67
N ALA A 128 10.08 16.03 -6.23
CA ALA A 128 10.81 15.29 -7.26
C ALA A 128 11.35 13.93 -6.79
N ALA A 129 11.49 13.73 -5.48
CA ALA A 129 12.00 12.50 -4.89
C ALA A 129 10.88 11.56 -4.36
N VAL A 130 9.61 11.95 -4.39
CA VAL A 130 8.49 11.16 -3.87
C VAL A 130 8.43 9.78 -4.52
N ASP A 131 8.46 9.75 -5.85
CA ASP A 131 8.32 8.53 -6.65
C ASP A 131 9.49 7.55 -6.46
N GLU A 132 10.72 8.07 -6.36
CA GLU A 132 11.90 7.26 -6.07
C GLU A 132 11.81 6.58 -4.70
N HIS A 133 11.08 7.18 -3.76
CA HIS A 133 10.93 6.69 -2.39
C HIS A 133 9.60 5.98 -2.14
N ASP A 134 8.74 5.81 -3.16
CA ASP A 134 7.51 5.03 -3.04
C ASP A 134 7.86 3.58 -2.69
N PRO A 135 7.45 3.07 -1.51
CA PRO A 135 7.82 1.73 -1.06
C PRO A 135 7.35 0.61 -2.00
N THR A 136 6.31 0.86 -2.80
CA THR A 136 5.81 -0.13 -3.74
C THR A 136 6.68 -0.23 -5.00
N GLY A 137 7.59 0.73 -5.22
CA GLY A 137 8.41 0.86 -6.42
C GLY A 137 7.60 1.14 -7.69
N ARG A 138 6.34 1.58 -7.56
CA ARG A 138 5.42 1.81 -8.69
C ARG A 138 5.24 3.28 -9.02
N ALA A 139 5.71 4.20 -8.19
CA ALA A 139 5.53 5.64 -8.41
C ALA A 139 4.05 6.01 -8.62
N GLY A 140 3.17 5.43 -7.78
CA GLY A 140 1.72 5.63 -7.90
C GLY A 140 1.03 4.84 -9.03
N GLU A 141 1.76 4.14 -9.91
CA GLU A 141 1.16 3.32 -10.96
C GLU A 141 0.36 2.14 -10.38
N PRO A 142 -0.71 1.67 -11.03
CA PRO A 142 -1.52 0.55 -10.54
C PRO A 142 -0.71 -0.76 -10.39
N ARG A 143 -1.05 -1.61 -9.41
CA ARG A 143 -0.33 -2.88 -9.14
C ARG A 143 -0.61 -3.99 -10.15
N GLY A 144 -1.48 -3.73 -11.12
CA GLY A 144 -2.00 -4.73 -12.05
C GLY A 144 -2.98 -5.71 -11.39
N ARG A 145 -3.67 -6.50 -12.21
CA ARG A 145 -4.65 -7.51 -11.76
C ARG A 145 -4.42 -8.87 -12.42
N PRO A 146 -4.68 -9.98 -11.71
CA PRO A 146 -5.12 -10.03 -10.31
C PRO A 146 -3.94 -9.83 -9.34
N VAL A 147 -4.25 -9.33 -8.15
CA VAL A 147 -3.27 -9.17 -7.07
C VAL A 147 -2.85 -10.56 -6.61
N PRO A 148 -1.56 -10.93 -6.65
CA PRO A 148 -1.12 -12.25 -6.23
C PRO A 148 -1.65 -12.60 -4.82
N ALA A 149 -2.22 -13.79 -4.68
CA ALA A 149 -2.85 -14.20 -3.44
C ALA A 149 -1.80 -14.26 -2.33
N ARG A 150 -2.12 -13.69 -1.17
CA ARG A 150 -1.20 -13.65 -0.04
C ARG A 150 -1.17 -15.01 0.67
N LEU A 151 -0.26 -15.88 0.21
CA LEU A 151 -0.06 -17.25 0.72
C LEU A 151 1.39 -17.43 1.17
N PRO A 152 1.68 -17.28 2.48
CA PRO A 152 3.04 -17.40 3.00
C PRO A 152 3.69 -18.75 2.66
N GLY A 153 4.95 -18.71 2.25
CA GLY A 153 5.72 -19.89 1.85
C GLY A 153 5.39 -20.44 0.46
N GLN A 154 4.38 -19.89 -0.24
CA GLN A 154 4.05 -20.30 -1.59
C GLN A 154 4.85 -19.50 -2.64
N PRO A 155 5.27 -20.15 -3.75
CA PRO A 155 6.01 -19.48 -4.81
C PRO A 155 5.13 -18.45 -5.55
N PRO A 156 5.73 -17.45 -6.25
CA PRO A 156 4.98 -16.40 -6.94
C PRO A 156 3.91 -16.93 -7.92
N HIS A 157 4.22 -17.96 -8.71
CA HIS A 157 3.26 -18.55 -9.65
C HIS A 157 2.02 -19.15 -8.97
N ALA A 158 2.19 -19.75 -7.79
CA ALA A 158 1.09 -20.31 -7.02
C ALA A 158 0.17 -19.20 -6.49
N ARG A 159 0.77 -18.13 -5.95
CA ARG A 159 0.04 -16.94 -5.49
C ARG A 159 -0.76 -16.28 -6.62
N THR A 160 -0.14 -16.08 -7.78
CA THR A 160 -0.83 -15.52 -8.96
C THR A 160 -1.94 -16.44 -9.46
N ALA A 161 -1.69 -17.75 -9.54
CA ALA A 161 -2.70 -18.69 -10.03
C ALA A 161 -3.90 -18.80 -9.08
N VAL A 162 -3.69 -18.79 -7.77
CA VAL A 162 -4.80 -18.74 -6.80
C VAL A 162 -5.59 -17.44 -6.93
N ALA A 163 -4.92 -16.30 -7.15
CA ALA A 163 -5.61 -15.03 -7.37
C ALA A 163 -6.47 -15.04 -8.63
N GLN A 164 -5.94 -15.58 -9.74
CA GLN A 164 -6.70 -15.77 -10.99
C GLN A 164 -7.93 -16.64 -10.75
N ALA A 165 -7.77 -17.75 -10.01
CA ALA A 165 -8.88 -18.64 -9.70
C ALA A 165 -9.96 -17.97 -8.84
N ARG A 166 -9.57 -17.17 -7.83
CA ARG A 166 -10.49 -16.38 -6.98
C ARG A 166 -11.23 -15.31 -7.77
N ALA A 167 -10.57 -14.70 -8.75
CA ALA A 167 -11.19 -13.77 -9.70
C ALA A 167 -12.08 -14.46 -10.75
N GLY A 168 -12.25 -15.79 -10.69
CA GLY A 168 -13.05 -16.58 -11.63
C GLY A 168 -12.31 -17.04 -12.89
N ASP A 169 -11.07 -16.62 -13.12
CA ASP A 169 -10.24 -17.04 -14.25
C ASP A 169 -9.49 -18.36 -13.96
N ARG A 170 -10.25 -19.45 -13.82
CA ARG A 170 -9.68 -20.78 -13.56
C ARG A 170 -8.79 -21.28 -14.70
N LEU A 171 -9.08 -20.90 -15.95
CA LEU A 171 -8.24 -21.30 -17.09
C LEU A 171 -6.91 -20.56 -17.11
N GLY A 172 -6.91 -19.26 -16.80
CA GLY A 172 -5.69 -18.48 -16.57
C GLY A 172 -4.86 -19.06 -15.43
N ALA A 173 -5.48 -19.38 -14.29
CA ALA A 173 -4.82 -20.02 -13.16
C ALA A 173 -4.08 -21.30 -13.55
N ILE A 174 -4.75 -22.22 -14.25
CA ILE A 174 -4.14 -23.47 -14.73
C ILE A 174 -2.98 -23.18 -15.70
N ARG A 175 -3.12 -22.20 -16.61
CA ARG A 175 -2.03 -21.84 -17.53
C ARG A 175 -0.82 -21.28 -16.80
N THR A 176 -1.02 -20.37 -15.86
CA THR A 176 0.06 -19.80 -15.02
C THR A 176 0.81 -20.90 -14.28
N TRP A 177 0.07 -21.82 -13.65
CA TRP A 177 0.67 -22.94 -12.93
C TRP A 177 1.53 -23.81 -13.85
N ARG A 178 0.95 -24.26 -14.97
CA ARG A 178 1.64 -25.13 -15.94
C ARG A 178 2.87 -24.48 -16.56
N ALA A 179 2.81 -23.19 -16.86
CA ALA A 179 3.94 -22.46 -17.41
C ALA A 179 5.15 -22.45 -16.46
N ALA A 180 4.90 -22.43 -15.15
CA ALA A 180 5.96 -22.42 -14.14
C ALA A 180 6.49 -23.81 -13.77
N THR A 181 5.64 -24.85 -13.80
CA THR A 181 5.98 -26.18 -13.27
C THR A 181 6.15 -27.27 -14.33
N GLY A 182 5.65 -27.04 -15.55
CA GLY A 182 5.61 -28.05 -16.62
C GLY A 182 4.56 -29.15 -16.44
N THR A 183 3.68 -29.05 -15.43
CA THR A 183 2.70 -30.10 -15.13
C THR A 183 1.58 -30.21 -16.17
N THR A 184 0.83 -31.31 -16.11
CA THR A 184 -0.42 -31.47 -16.86
C THR A 184 -1.51 -30.53 -16.31
N ALA A 185 -2.59 -30.35 -17.09
CA ALA A 185 -3.74 -29.56 -16.65
C ALA A 185 -4.47 -30.20 -15.46
N VAL A 186 -4.50 -31.53 -15.37
CA VAL A 186 -5.14 -32.26 -14.27
C VAL A 186 -4.36 -32.05 -12.96
N GLU A 187 -3.04 -32.19 -13.01
CA GLU A 187 -2.17 -31.96 -11.84
C GLU A 187 -2.19 -30.49 -11.40
N ALA A 188 -2.13 -29.55 -12.35
CA ALA A 188 -2.24 -28.13 -12.05
C ALA A 188 -3.58 -27.78 -11.38
N LYS A 189 -4.69 -28.35 -11.89
CA LYS A 189 -6.01 -28.18 -11.28
C LYS A 189 -6.05 -28.74 -9.86
N ALA A 190 -5.56 -29.97 -9.65
CA ALA A 190 -5.56 -30.60 -8.34
C ALA A 190 -4.74 -29.81 -7.30
N ALA A 191 -3.58 -29.26 -7.70
CA ALA A 191 -2.77 -28.42 -6.84
C ALA A 191 -3.45 -27.08 -6.50
N LEU A 192 -4.14 -26.47 -7.48
CA LEU A 192 -4.92 -25.25 -7.27
C LEU A 192 -6.09 -25.48 -6.32
N ASP A 193 -6.86 -26.55 -6.52
CA ASP A 193 -7.99 -26.90 -5.67
C ASP A 193 -7.52 -27.12 -4.22
N ALA A 194 -6.40 -27.83 -4.01
CA ALA A 194 -5.82 -28.03 -2.67
C ALA A 194 -5.37 -26.72 -1.99
N LEU A 195 -4.80 -25.77 -2.75
CA LEU A 195 -4.41 -24.46 -2.21
C LEU A 195 -5.62 -23.58 -1.89
N LEU A 196 -6.66 -23.63 -2.71
CA LEU A 196 -7.92 -22.92 -2.44
C LEU A 196 -8.57 -23.44 -1.17
N ASP A 197 -8.64 -24.77 -1.01
CA ASP A 197 -9.17 -25.43 0.19
C ASP A 197 -8.38 -25.05 1.46
N ASP A 198 -7.04 -25.05 1.42
CA ASP A 198 -6.20 -24.64 2.56
C ASP A 198 -6.41 -23.16 2.91
N ALA A 199 -6.50 -22.30 1.91
CA ALA A 199 -6.71 -20.87 2.13
C ALA A 199 -8.09 -20.57 2.74
N GLU A 200 -9.13 -21.28 2.29
CA GLU A 200 -10.48 -21.19 2.89
C GLU A 200 -10.54 -21.75 4.31
N ALA A 201 -9.81 -22.83 4.59
CA ALA A 201 -9.73 -23.42 5.93
C ALA A 201 -9.09 -22.46 6.95
N ARG A 202 -8.09 -21.66 6.53
CA ARG A 202 -7.46 -20.64 7.38
C ARG A 202 -8.39 -19.47 7.71
N HIS A 203 -9.34 -19.15 6.82
CA HIS A 203 -10.30 -18.07 7.02
C HIS A 203 -11.54 -18.48 7.84
N ARG A 204 -11.70 -19.77 8.18
CA ARG A 204 -12.78 -20.18 9.08
C ARG A 204 -12.44 -19.76 10.52
N PRO A 205 -13.34 -19.06 11.24
CA PRO A 205 -13.13 -18.80 12.65
C PRO A 205 -12.99 -20.15 13.37
N ARG A 206 -11.90 -20.30 14.14
CA ARG A 206 -11.76 -21.43 15.06
C ARG A 206 -12.95 -21.39 16.01
N ARG A 207 -13.91 -22.28 15.81
CA ARG A 207 -15.01 -22.44 16.76
C ARG A 207 -14.39 -22.82 18.12
N PRO A 208 -14.81 -22.18 19.22
CA PRO A 208 -14.38 -22.56 20.57
C PRO A 208 -14.83 -23.99 20.91
#